data_AF-Q2GIT7-F1
#
_entry.id   AF-Q2GIT7-F1
#
_cell.length_a   1.000
_cell.length_b   1.000
_cell.length_c   1.000
_cell.angle_alpha   90.00
_cell.angle_beta   90.00
_cell.angle_gamma   90.00
#
_symmetry.space_group_name_H-M   'P 1'
#
loop_
_entity.id
_entity.type
_entity.pdbx_description
1 polymer ?
#
loop_
_entity_poly.entity_id
_entity_poly.type
_entity_poly.pdbx_seq_one_letter_code
_entity_poly.pdbx_strand_id
1 'polypeptide(L)' 'MVERSGRKTVPQIFIDGESIGGCDDLYELYESGKLEL' A
#
# COMPACT_ATOMS: atom_id res chain seq x y z
N MET A 1 -5.67 3.50 -14.96
CA MET A 1 -5.05 3.75 -13.62
C MET A 1 -6.03 3.59 -12.46
N VAL A 2 -7.35 3.84 -12.63
CA VAL A 2 -8.39 3.52 -11.62
C VAL A 2 -8.74 2.02 -11.61
N GLU A 3 -8.42 1.30 -12.68
CA GLU A 3 -8.88 -0.07 -12.95
C GLU A 3 -8.16 -1.19 -12.18
N ARG A 4 -7.08 -0.92 -11.43
CA ARG A 4 -6.37 -1.98 -10.67
C ARG A 4 -6.77 -2.09 -9.19
N SER A 5 -7.49 -1.12 -8.62
CA SER A 5 -7.75 -1.13 -7.16
C SER A 5 -9.07 -0.45 -6.72
N GLY A 6 -9.78 0.26 -7.60
CA GLY A 6 -11.03 0.95 -7.24
C GLY A 6 -10.85 2.20 -6.35
N ARG A 7 -9.61 2.53 -5.93
CA ARG A 7 -9.28 3.77 -5.22
C ARG A 7 -8.80 4.86 -6.20
N LYS A 8 -9.23 6.11 -5.97
CA LYS A 8 -8.90 7.30 -6.77
C LYS A 8 -7.61 8.01 -6.33
N THR A 9 -7.06 7.61 -5.19
CA THR A 9 -5.93 8.29 -4.53
C THR A 9 -4.62 7.61 -4.90
N VAL A 10 -3.57 8.42 -5.08
CA VAL A 10 -2.19 7.99 -5.33
C VAL A 10 -1.33 8.45 -4.15
N PRO A 11 -0.24 7.75 -3.79
CA PRO A 11 0.34 6.55 -4.43
C PRO A 11 -0.42 5.26 -4.09
N GLN A 12 -0.28 4.25 -4.96
CA GLN A 12 -0.77 2.88 -4.74
C GLN A 12 0.45 1.96 -4.61
N ILE A 13 0.68 1.45 -3.42
CA ILE A 13 1.87 0.71 -3.00
C ILE A 13 1.59 -0.77 -3.13
N PHE A 14 2.55 -1.50 -3.73
CA PHE A 14 2.48 -2.94 -3.92
C PHE A 14 3.76 -3.59 -3.39
N ILE A 15 3.62 -4.67 -2.62
CA ILE A 15 4.72 -5.48 -2.10
C ILE A 15 4.46 -6.92 -2.55
N ASP A 16 5.44 -7.57 -3.18
CA ASP A 16 5.30 -8.91 -3.76
C ASP A 16 4.09 -9.11 -4.70
N GLY A 17 3.62 -8.03 -5.33
CA GLY A 17 2.46 -8.04 -6.22
C GLY A 17 1.10 -7.91 -5.51
N GLU A 18 1.08 -7.86 -4.18
CA GLU A 18 -0.11 -7.56 -3.38
C GLU A 18 -0.31 -6.04 -3.24
N SER A 19 -1.55 -5.57 -3.36
CA SER A 19 -1.91 -4.15 -3.17
C SER A 19 -1.99 -3.86 -1.68
N ILE A 20 -1.01 -3.11 -1.17
CA ILE A 20 -0.98 -2.67 0.23
C ILE A 20 -1.92 -1.48 0.46
N GLY A 21 -2.01 -0.56 -0.51
CA GLY A 21 -2.84 0.63 -0.39
C GLY A 21 -2.04 1.91 -0.57
N GLY A 22 -2.31 2.92 0.25
CA GLY A 22 -1.66 4.23 0.21
C GLY A 22 -0.41 4.32 1.07
N CYS A 23 0.10 5.55 1.20
CA CYS A 23 1.24 5.85 2.07
C CYS A 23 0.92 5.55 3.55
N ASP A 24 -0.30 5.83 4.00
CA ASP A 24 -0.76 5.54 5.38
C ASP A 24 -0.74 4.04 5.66
N ASP A 25 -1.32 3.23 4.76
CA ASP A 25 -1.33 1.76 4.88
C ASP A 25 0.11 1.18 4.96
N LEU A 26 1.07 1.76 4.22
CA LEU A 26 2.48 1.37 4.30
C LEU A 26 3.10 1.72 5.66
N TYR A 27 2.83 2.92 6.19
CA TYR A 27 3.34 3.34 7.49
C TYR A 27 2.75 2.52 8.63
N GLU A 28 1.46 2.18 8.58
CA GLU A 28 0.83 1.29 9.56
C GLU A 28 1.48 -0.10 9.56
N LEU A 29 1.82 -0.64 8.38
CA LEU A 29 2.53 -1.91 8.29
C LEU A 29 3.94 -1.85 8.89
N TYR A 30 4.66 -0.77 8.63
CA TYR A 30 5.99 -0.53 9.22
C TYR A 30 5.89 -0.41 10.75
N GLU A 31 4.95 0.38 11.27
CA GLU A 31 4.73 0.51 12.71
C GLU A 31 4.26 -0.80 13.37
N SER A 32 3.49 -1.62 12.65
CA SER A 32 3.06 -2.93 13.15
C SER A 32 4.18 -3.97 13.21
N GLY A 33 5.38 -3.66 12.70
CA GLY A 33 6.51 -4.58 12.62
C GLY A 33 6.33 -5.70 11.58
N LYS A 34 5.32 -5.58 10.69
CA LYS A 34 5.06 -6.54 9.60
C LYS A 34 5.84 -6.21 8.33
N LEU A 35 6.48 -5.04 8.31
CA LEU A 35 7.37 -4.62 7.24
C LEU A 35 8.67 -4.11 7.86
N GLU A 36 9.76 -4.83 7.61
CA GLU A 36 11.12 -4.35 7.87
C GLU A 36 11.68 -3.82 6.54
N LEU A 37 12.09 -2.55 6.54
CA LEU A 37 12.72 -1.87 5.41
C LEU A 37 14.24 -2.06 5.43
#